data_AF-A0A914ZAZ6-F1
#
_entry.id   AF-A0A914ZAZ6-F1
#
_cell.length_a   1.000
_cell.length_b   1.000
_cell.length_c   1.000
_cell.angle_alpha   90.00
_cell.angle_beta   90.00
_cell.angle_gamma   90.00
#
_symmetry.space_group_name_H-M   'P 1'
#
loop_
_entity.id
_entity.type
_entity.pdbx_description
1 polymer ?
#
loop_
_entity_poly.entity_id
_entity_poly.type
_entity_poly.pdbx_seq_one_letter_code
_entity_poly.pdbx_strand_id
1 'polypeptide(L)'
;MEVDEKPEIKPDLPENPPTELPTHFGGLPAGAETLSTSDVHLLRQRELFMSRQCETLSAINIRGKCSVVFLSSVETPDMYLNREDTYFYSLVYDPTNETLIADKGAIEVGEKHQAKSVNEKV
;
A
#
# COMPACT_ATOMS: atom_id res chain seq x y z
N MET A 1 5.64 -21.61 -62.45
CA MET A 1 6.32 -21.56 -61.13
C MET A 1 5.98 -20.20 -60.56
N GLU A 2 4.82 -20.09 -59.95
CA GLU A 2 4.45 -18.91 -59.18
C GLU A 2 4.92 -19.21 -57.75
N VAL A 3 5.77 -18.34 -57.22
CA VAL A 3 6.28 -18.44 -55.85
C VAL A 3 5.32 -17.63 -54.99
N ASP A 4 4.57 -18.33 -54.14
CA ASP A 4 3.71 -17.72 -53.11
C ASP A 4 4.56 -16.89 -52.15
N GLU A 5 4.49 -15.56 -52.26
CA GLU A 5 5.04 -14.65 -51.26
C GLU A 5 4.00 -14.46 -50.15
N LYS A 6 4.14 -15.26 -49.08
CA LYS A 6 3.32 -15.17 -47.87
C LYS A 6 3.69 -13.89 -47.10
N PRO A 7 2.76 -12.98 -46.79
CA PRO A 7 3.08 -11.82 -45.96
C PRO A 7 3.28 -12.27 -44.51
N GLU A 8 4.44 -11.91 -43.93
CA GLU A 8 4.73 -12.08 -42.51
C GLU A 8 3.79 -11.19 -41.67
N ILE A 9 2.93 -11.83 -40.89
CA ILE A 9 2.12 -11.18 -39.85
C ILE A 9 3.06 -10.94 -38.67
N LYS A 10 3.43 -9.69 -38.42
CA LYS A 10 4.03 -9.29 -37.14
C LYS A 10 2.98 -9.49 -36.05
N PRO A 11 3.26 -10.23 -34.97
CA PRO A 11 2.34 -10.28 -33.84
C PRO A 11 2.36 -8.90 -33.20
N ASP A 12 1.24 -8.17 -33.29
CA ASP A 12 1.00 -6.97 -32.52
C ASP A 12 1.01 -7.35 -31.03
N LEU A 13 2.20 -7.28 -30.44
CA LEU A 13 2.35 -7.25 -28.99
C LEU A 13 1.65 -5.97 -28.53
N PRO A 14 0.71 -6.01 -27.58
CA PRO A 14 0.11 -4.78 -27.08
C PRO A 14 1.19 -3.96 -26.39
N GLU A 15 1.70 -2.94 -27.11
CA GLU A 15 2.60 -1.91 -26.61
C GLU A 15 1.79 -0.90 -25.78
N ASN A 16 1.20 -1.37 -24.69
CA ASN A 16 0.78 -0.49 -23.62
C ASN A 16 1.30 -1.11 -22.33
N PRO A 17 2.28 -0.49 -21.64
CA PRO A 17 2.59 -0.89 -20.26
C PRO A 17 1.28 -0.85 -19.49
N PRO A 18 1.04 -1.80 -18.56
CA PRO A 18 -0.17 -1.79 -17.76
C PRO A 18 -0.29 -0.40 -17.14
N THR A 19 -1.34 0.33 -17.51
CA THR A 19 -1.70 1.64 -16.99
C THR A 19 -1.37 1.66 -15.51
N GLU A 20 -0.35 2.44 -15.14
CA GLU A 20 0.13 2.53 -13.76
C GLU A 20 -1.09 2.78 -12.89
N LEU A 21 -1.50 1.76 -12.13
CA LEU A 21 -2.42 1.95 -11.03
C LEU A 21 -1.81 3.07 -10.22
N PRO A 22 -2.52 4.19 -9.97
CA PRO A 22 -1.97 5.27 -9.18
C PRO A 22 -1.49 4.63 -7.89
N THR A 23 -0.17 4.63 -7.67
CA THR A 23 0.43 4.06 -6.47
C THR A 23 -0.15 4.83 -5.32
N HIS A 24 -1.20 4.28 -4.71
CA HIS A 24 -1.82 4.86 -3.55
C HIS A 24 -0.74 4.79 -2.47
N PHE A 25 -0.15 5.93 -2.10
CA PHE A 25 0.90 6.00 -1.07
C PHE A 25 0.33 6.05 0.35
N GLY A 26 -1.00 6.08 0.50
CA GLY A 26 -1.65 6.12 1.81
C GLY A 26 -1.26 4.89 2.66
N GLY A 27 -0.95 5.13 3.92
CA GLY A 27 -0.50 4.10 4.87
C GLY A 27 1.00 3.77 4.81
N LEU A 28 1.78 4.36 3.90
CA LEU A 28 3.23 4.21 3.88
C LEU A 28 3.94 5.26 4.76
N PRO A 29 5.16 4.96 5.23
CA PRO A 29 6.02 5.95 5.89
C PRO A 29 6.32 7.17 4.99
N ALA A 30 6.66 8.28 5.63
CA ALA A 30 6.93 9.54 4.94
C ALA A 30 8.16 9.42 4.02
N GLY A 31 8.07 9.89 2.78
CA GLY A 31 9.15 9.81 1.79
C GLY A 31 9.08 8.59 0.88
N ALA A 32 8.09 7.71 1.05
CA ALA A 32 7.87 6.56 0.16
C ALA A 32 7.60 6.96 -1.31
N GLU A 33 7.12 8.19 -1.53
CA GLU A 33 6.88 8.77 -2.86
C GLU A 33 8.15 8.98 -3.70
N THR A 34 9.32 8.96 -3.06
CA THR A 34 10.62 9.15 -3.74
C THR A 34 11.29 7.84 -4.15
N LEU A 35 10.71 6.70 -3.76
CA LEU A 35 11.27 5.38 -3.98
C LEU A 35 10.95 4.83 -5.38
N SER A 36 11.75 3.84 -5.80
CA SER A 36 11.44 3.06 -7.00
C SER A 36 10.17 2.22 -6.79
N THR A 37 9.46 1.89 -7.88
CA THR A 37 8.27 1.02 -7.82
C THR A 37 8.55 -0.32 -7.14
N SER A 38 9.76 -0.87 -7.33
CA SER A 38 10.19 -2.12 -6.69
C SER A 38 10.31 -1.96 -5.17
N ASP A 39 10.91 -0.86 -4.71
CA ASP A 39 11.10 -0.62 -3.28
C ASP A 39 9.78 -0.28 -2.59
N VAL A 40 8.88 0.45 -3.26
CA VAL A 40 7.51 0.67 -2.79
C VAL A 40 6.78 -0.65 -2.63
N HIS A 41 6.93 -1.57 -3.58
CA HIS A 41 6.34 -2.90 -3.49
C HIS A 41 6.91 -3.71 -2.31
N LEU A 42 8.22 -3.71 -2.12
CA LEU A 42 8.86 -4.36 -0.96
C LEU A 42 8.39 -3.76 0.36
N LEU A 43 8.28 -2.43 0.43
CA LEU A 43 7.81 -1.72 1.61
C LEU A 43 6.36 -2.09 1.94
N ARG A 44 5.50 -2.24 0.93
CA ARG A 44 4.11 -2.73 1.09
C ARG A 44 4.05 -4.14 1.67
N GLN A 45 4.99 -5.01 1.33
CA GLN A 45 5.06 -6.35 1.92
C GLN A 45 5.47 -6.32 3.41
N ARG A 46 5.96 -5.19 3.92
CA ARG A 46 6.25 -5.00 5.34
C ARG A 46 5.08 -4.43 6.13
N GLU A 47 3.99 -4.05 5.47
CA GLU A 47 2.76 -3.59 6.11
C GLU A 47 1.93 -4.79 6.58
N LEU A 48 1.51 -4.74 7.85
CA LEU A 48 0.62 -5.71 8.48
C LEU A 48 -0.62 -4.98 9.02
N PHE A 49 -1.71 -5.73 9.23
CA PHE A 49 -2.90 -5.22 9.93
C PHE A 49 -3.06 -5.93 11.27
N MET A 50 -3.20 -5.15 12.34
CA MET A 50 -3.39 -5.69 13.67
C MET A 50 -4.86 -6.08 13.85
N SER A 51 -5.15 -7.35 14.15
CA SER A 51 -6.52 -7.79 14.47
C SER A 51 -6.69 -8.03 15.97
N ARG A 52 -7.93 -8.03 16.45
CA ARG A 52 -8.28 -8.42 17.83
C ARG A 52 -8.47 -9.94 17.99
N GLN A 53 -8.08 -10.72 16.98
CA GLN A 53 -8.19 -12.17 16.98
C GLN A 53 -7.22 -12.76 17.99
N CYS A 54 -7.69 -13.70 18.82
CA CYS A 54 -6.85 -14.40 19.79
C CYS A 54 -6.85 -15.90 19.48
N GLU A 55 -5.66 -16.46 19.31
CA GLU A 55 -5.45 -17.87 19.01
C GLU A 55 -4.42 -18.47 19.96
N THR A 56 -4.59 -19.75 20.30
CA THR A 56 -3.61 -20.52 21.08
C THR A 56 -2.91 -21.50 20.14
N LEU A 57 -1.61 -21.29 19.92
CA LEU A 57 -0.77 -22.14 19.07
C LEU A 57 0.38 -22.72 19.88
N SER A 58 0.96 -23.83 19.41
CA SER A 58 2.12 -24.45 20.04
C SER A 58 3.39 -23.65 19.77
N ALA A 59 4.31 -23.62 20.73
CA ALA A 59 5.60 -22.93 20.58
C ALA A 59 6.45 -23.49 19.42
N ILE A 60 6.19 -24.73 18.98
CA ILE A 60 6.87 -25.33 17.82
C ILE A 60 6.60 -24.58 16.49
N ASN A 61 5.54 -23.79 16.44
CA ASN A 61 5.18 -23.00 15.26
C ASN A 61 6.07 -21.75 15.10
N ILE A 62 6.81 -21.34 16.14
CA ILE A 62 7.67 -20.15 16.11
C ILE A 62 8.95 -20.44 15.33
N ARG A 63 9.22 -19.66 14.27
CA ARG A 63 10.41 -19.83 13.40
C ARG A 63 11.48 -18.76 13.56
N GLY A 64 11.15 -17.65 14.19
CA GLY A 64 12.04 -16.51 14.37
C GLY A 64 11.37 -15.39 15.13
N LYS A 65 12.15 -14.41 15.55
CA LYS A 65 11.67 -13.19 16.18
C LYS A 65 11.62 -12.08 15.13
N CYS A 66 10.50 -11.38 15.03
CA CYS A 66 10.38 -10.17 14.22
C CYS A 66 10.07 -8.95 15.11
N SER A 67 10.19 -7.76 14.53
CA SER A 67 9.79 -6.51 15.15
C SER A 67 8.64 -5.90 14.35
N VAL A 68 7.53 -5.64 15.04
CA VAL A 68 6.35 -4.98 14.47
C VAL A 68 6.10 -3.72 15.29
N VAL A 69 6.08 -2.56 14.64
CA VAL A 69 5.89 -1.25 15.28
C VAL A 69 4.70 -0.50 14.70
N PHE A 70 4.09 0.36 15.50
CA PHE A 70 3.05 1.26 15.02
C PHE A 70 3.67 2.36 14.15
N LEU A 71 3.10 2.57 12.95
CA LEU A 71 3.62 3.55 11.99
C LEU A 71 3.49 4.98 12.51
N SER A 72 4.62 5.56 12.90
CA SER A 72 4.71 6.94 13.34
C SER A 72 4.91 7.89 12.16
N SER A 73 4.52 9.16 12.32
CA SER A 73 4.68 10.18 11.26
C SER A 73 6.13 10.55 10.97
N VAL A 74 7.08 10.15 11.81
CA VAL A 74 8.51 10.44 11.66
C VAL A 74 9.30 9.27 11.07
N GLU A 75 8.64 8.13 10.86
CA GLU A 75 9.31 6.94 10.32
C GLU A 75 9.51 7.06 8.81
N THR A 76 10.65 6.55 8.34
CA THR A 76 11.09 6.60 6.95
C THR A 76 11.18 5.19 6.36
N PRO A 77 11.07 5.03 5.03
CA PRO A 77 11.15 3.71 4.39
C PRO A 77 12.42 2.92 4.73
N ASP A 78 13.54 3.62 4.88
CA ASP A 78 14.84 3.04 5.23
C ASP A 78 14.82 2.25 6.54
N MET A 79 13.93 2.61 7.48
CA MET A 79 13.80 1.90 8.76
C MET A 79 13.28 0.46 8.59
N TYR A 80 12.58 0.19 7.48
CA TYR A 80 11.99 -1.11 7.17
C TYR A 80 12.73 -1.85 6.07
N LEU A 81 13.23 -1.14 5.05
CA LEU A 81 13.92 -1.77 3.93
C LEU A 81 15.32 -2.27 4.31
N ASN A 82 16.03 -1.57 5.22
CA ASN A 82 17.39 -1.96 5.64
C ASN A 82 17.44 -3.12 6.64
N ARG A 83 16.30 -3.62 7.10
CA ARG A 83 16.21 -4.71 8.07
C ARG A 83 15.21 -5.75 7.59
N GLU A 84 15.59 -7.01 7.48
CA GLU A 84 14.70 -8.06 6.97
C GLU A 84 13.50 -8.34 7.91
N ASP A 85 13.71 -8.20 9.23
CA ASP A 85 12.73 -8.65 10.23
C ASP A 85 11.85 -7.52 10.81
N THR A 86 11.79 -6.36 10.13
CA THR A 86 11.05 -5.18 10.60
C THR A 86 9.81 -4.92 9.75
N TYR A 87 8.68 -4.80 10.44
CA TYR A 87 7.34 -4.62 9.88
C TYR A 87 6.63 -3.46 10.59
N PHE A 88 5.56 -2.96 9.99
CA PHE A 88 4.74 -1.90 10.59
C PHE A 88 3.26 -2.16 10.40
N TYR A 89 2.46 -1.50 11.24
CA TYR A 89 1.01 -1.43 11.06
C TYR A 89 0.55 0.02 11.32
N SER A 90 -0.45 0.46 10.56
CA SER A 90 -1.12 1.75 10.75
C SER A 90 -2.63 1.62 10.92
N LEU A 91 -3.17 0.43 10.59
CA LEU A 91 -4.58 0.11 10.60
C LEU A 91 -4.83 -1.13 11.46
N VAL A 92 -6.01 -1.12 12.08
CA VAL A 92 -6.56 -2.24 12.84
C VAL A 92 -7.62 -2.93 11.97
N TYR A 93 -7.52 -4.25 11.84
CA TYR A 93 -8.51 -5.06 11.12
C TYR A 93 -9.59 -5.57 12.09
N ASP A 94 -10.85 -5.29 11.76
CA ASP A 94 -12.00 -5.88 12.44
C ASP A 94 -12.49 -7.11 11.66
N PRO A 95 -12.22 -8.34 12.15
CA PRO A 95 -12.64 -9.56 11.47
C PRO A 95 -14.16 -9.75 11.44
N THR A 96 -14.92 -9.05 12.29
CA THR A 96 -16.38 -9.20 12.35
C THR A 96 -17.06 -8.50 11.17
N ASN A 97 -16.56 -7.32 10.83
CA ASN A 97 -17.11 -6.45 9.80
C ASN A 97 -16.29 -6.46 8.51
N GLU A 98 -15.15 -7.17 8.50
CA GLU A 98 -14.16 -7.20 7.41
C GLU A 98 -13.67 -5.79 7.02
N THR A 99 -13.54 -4.89 8.01
CA THR A 99 -13.14 -3.49 7.80
C THR A 99 -11.74 -3.19 8.34
N LEU A 100 -11.11 -2.18 7.75
CA LEU A 100 -9.87 -1.59 8.25
C LEU A 100 -10.18 -0.25 8.91
N ILE A 101 -9.68 -0.08 10.12
CA ILE A 101 -9.92 1.08 10.97
C ILE A 101 -8.58 1.78 11.20
N ALA A 102 -8.53 3.08 10.94
CA ALA A 102 -7.37 3.89 11.28
C ALA A 102 -7.49 4.40 12.72
N ASP A 103 -6.40 4.35 13.49
CA ASP A 103 -6.33 4.98 14.82
C ASP A 103 -6.30 6.52 14.73
N LYS A 104 -5.94 7.05 13.55
CA LYS A 104 -5.97 8.49 13.26
C LYS A 104 -7.36 8.85 12.72
N GLY A 105 -8.00 9.84 13.34
CA GLY A 105 -9.39 10.24 13.08
C GLY A 105 -9.73 10.42 11.60
N ALA A 106 -11.00 10.19 11.26
CA ALA A 106 -11.49 10.31 9.89
C ALA A 106 -11.65 11.79 9.48
N ILE A 107 -11.23 12.11 8.26
CA ILE A 107 -11.57 13.38 7.61
C ILE A 107 -12.82 13.14 6.78
N GLU A 108 -13.91 13.83 7.13
CA GLU A 108 -15.15 13.78 6.37
C GLU A 108 -15.31 15.03 5.48
N VAL A 109 -15.60 14.81 4.20
CA VAL A 109 -15.91 15.87 3.22
C VAL A 109 -17.43 15.92 3.01
N GLY A 110 -18.01 17.12 3.04
CA GLY A 110 -19.41 17.34 2.72
C GLY A 110 -19.96 18.65 3.28
N GLU A 111 -21.11 19.08 2.80
CA GLU A 111 -21.73 20.36 3.19
C GLU A 111 -21.96 20.50 4.71
N LYS A 112 -22.14 19.36 5.42
CA LYS A 112 -22.27 19.31 6.88
C LYS A 112 -20.94 19.51 7.65
N HIS A 113 -19.80 19.34 7.00
CA HIS A 113 -18.46 19.44 7.61
C HIS A 113 -17.61 20.59 7.04
N GLN A 114 -17.89 21.04 5.82
CA GLN A 114 -17.13 22.08 5.15
C GLN A 114 -17.73 23.47 5.41
N ALA A 115 -16.86 24.45 5.65
CA ALA A 115 -17.27 25.84 5.73
C ALA A 115 -17.76 26.34 4.36
N LYS A 116 -18.78 27.21 4.35
CA LYS A 116 -19.23 27.87 3.13
C LYS A 116 -18.19 28.92 2.70
N SER A 117 -17.76 28.87 1.46
CA SER A 117 -16.92 29.91 0.88
C SER A 117 -17.71 31.22 0.78
N VAL A 118 -17.35 32.23 1.59
CA VAL A 118 -17.88 33.59 1.44
C VAL A 118 -16.96 34.31 0.45
N ASN A 119 -17.34 34.33 -0.82
CA ASN A 119 -16.72 35.22 -1.79
C ASN A 119 -17.27 36.63 -1.60
N GLU A 120 -16.71 37.36 -0.65
CA GLU A 120 -16.87 38.81 -0.59
C GLU A 120 -15.91 39.41 -1.63
N LYS A 121 -16.48 39.86 -2.75
CA LYS A 121 -15.74 40.64 -3.73
C LYS A 121 -15.34 41.95 -3.06
N VAL A 122 -14.07 42.05 -2.68
CA VAL A 122 -13.39 43.33 -2.41
C VAL A 122 -13.12 44.03 -3.73
#